data_AF-A0A4V4LTD0-F1
#
_entry.id   AF-A0A4V4LTD0-F1
#
_cell.length_a   1.000
_cell.length_b   1.000
_cell.length_c   1.000
_cell.angle_alpha   90.00
_cell.angle_beta   90.00
_cell.angle_gamma   90.00
#
_symmetry.space_group_name_H-M   'P 1'
#
loop_
_entity.id
_entity.type
_entity.pdbx_description
1 polymer ?
#
loop_
_entity_poly.entity_id
_entity_poly.type
_entity_poly.pdbx_seq_one_letter_code
_entity_poly.pdbx_strand_id
1 'polypeptide(L)'
;MTPQEIDGILILEIYFIRSPFEKLRKAFRNCQKHLEKDLLAISNGINGSLDDAAIDALIKKAQNLKARLTVLESAQQECFNQLQYRCAHIKSTLLDGYHSNDAQLVENFKHLRLQRWIIDWCLRNNRIDLSKLLTANSNIEQLIDVELFQEIIQIESDLLNNDCNSALAWCSDNKLTLRKLNIQFEFDLRLQQYIELIRQGQVAQAISYLRTHLISHFSTHSKQIQQAVALLAFPETSIVGVYRNLYNKSRWLDLSAKFKNVALRLYGLSTQPMLHVALSVGLPSLKLQSCTIAQSTAQNNHDNEFEHLYNGYSFLSSRNEKLLDNYSINCPTCNSDMLGALAQQVPHSHHTNSSIVCKISGDVVKDGEMLAFPNGRVYSKSVLRDVADKDPQNLVRCPRDGTVVHYSKLRKVFVS
;
A
#
# COMPACT_ATOMS: atom_id res chain seq x y z
N MET A 1 2.85 31.23 -4.31
CA MET A 1 2.17 30.29 -3.38
C MET A 1 2.42 30.75 -1.94
N THR A 2 1.45 30.57 -1.05
CA THR A 2 1.55 30.85 0.39
C THR A 2 2.48 29.84 1.07
N PRO A 3 3.12 30.17 2.20
CA PRO A 3 3.95 29.22 2.97
C PRO A 3 3.26 27.89 3.29
N GLN A 4 1.93 27.92 3.50
CA GLN A 4 1.11 26.73 3.77
C GLN A 4 1.10 25.72 2.62
N GLU A 5 1.24 26.17 1.37
CA GLU A 5 1.26 25.28 0.21
C GLU A 5 2.58 24.50 0.11
N ILE A 6 3.70 25.14 0.48
CA ILE A 6 5.01 24.48 0.55
C ILE A 6 5.02 23.44 1.66
N ASP A 7 4.45 23.76 2.83
CA ASP A 7 4.34 22.81 3.94
C ASP A 7 3.57 21.54 3.54
N GLY A 8 2.44 21.69 2.84
CA GLY A 8 1.67 20.55 2.33
C GLY A 8 2.47 19.67 1.36
N ILE A 9 3.27 20.30 0.49
CA ILE A 9 4.16 19.60 -0.44
C ILE A 9 5.27 18.86 0.32
N LEU A 10 5.85 19.45 1.36
CA LEU A 10 6.93 18.84 2.16
C LEU A 10 6.43 17.67 3.02
N ILE A 11 5.18 17.71 3.49
CA ILE A 11 4.55 16.58 4.21
C ILE A 11 4.55 15.31 3.34
N LEU A 12 4.35 15.43 2.02
CA LEU A 12 4.40 14.28 1.11
C LEU A 12 5.83 13.78 0.83
N GLU A 13 6.85 14.63 1.01
CA GLU A 13 8.26 14.27 0.84
C GLU A 13 8.86 13.60 2.08
N ILE A 14 8.29 13.85 3.27
CA ILE A 14 8.89 13.39 4.53
C ILE A 14 9.19 11.89 4.54
N TYR A 15 8.34 11.07 3.90
CA TYR A 15 8.50 9.63 3.81
C TYR A 15 9.77 9.22 3.06
N PHE A 16 10.14 9.97 2.02
CA PHE A 16 11.36 9.75 1.25
C PHE A 16 12.61 10.26 1.98
N ILE A 17 12.48 11.06 3.03
CA ILE A 17 13.61 11.45 3.88
C ILE A 17 13.77 10.48 5.06
N ARG A 18 12.65 9.94 5.55
CA ARG A 18 12.61 9.15 6.79
C ARG A 18 13.32 7.80 6.68
N SER A 19 13.20 7.12 5.54
CA SER A 19 13.91 5.86 5.29
C SER A 19 15.44 5.99 5.45
N PRO A 20 16.14 6.85 4.68
CA PRO A 20 17.59 6.99 4.81
C PRO A 20 18.01 7.55 6.18
N PHE A 21 17.18 8.39 6.81
CA PHE A 21 17.42 8.85 8.18
C PHE A 21 17.39 7.70 9.21
N GLU A 22 16.39 6.82 9.17
CA GLU A 22 16.33 5.68 10.08
C GLU A 22 17.44 4.65 9.79
N LYS A 23 17.83 4.45 8.52
CA LYS A 23 19.01 3.65 8.15
C LYS A 23 20.29 4.24 8.75
N LEU A 24 20.52 5.54 8.59
CA LEU A 24 21.67 6.24 9.17
C LEU A 24 21.68 6.13 10.69
N ARG A 25 20.53 6.31 11.35
CA ARG A 25 20.39 6.17 12.80
C ARG A 25 20.70 4.75 13.28
N LYS A 26 20.29 3.73 12.53
CA LYS A 26 20.61 2.32 12.81
C LYS A 26 22.11 2.07 12.64
N ALA A 27 22.72 2.52 11.54
CA ALA A 27 24.15 2.40 11.28
C ALA A 27 24.99 3.06 12.39
N PHE A 28 24.65 4.30 12.75
CA PHE A 28 25.32 5.04 13.83
C PHE A 28 25.24 4.29 15.18
N ARG A 29 24.06 3.82 15.58
CA ARG A 29 23.90 3.06 16.84
C ARG A 29 24.69 1.75 16.84
N ASN A 30 24.75 1.06 15.69
CA ASN A 30 25.53 -0.16 15.55
C ASN A 30 27.03 0.15 15.69
N CYS A 31 27.51 1.21 15.02
CA CYS A 31 28.88 1.69 15.15
C CYS A 31 29.23 2.01 16.62
N GLN A 32 28.41 2.84 17.27
CA GLN A 32 28.58 3.20 18.68
C GLN A 32 28.63 1.96 19.60
N LYS A 33 27.69 1.03 19.45
CA LYS A 33 27.62 -0.19 20.27
C LYS A 33 28.89 -1.04 20.14
N HIS A 34 29.39 -1.24 18.92
CA HIS A 34 30.59 -2.02 18.69
C HIS A 34 31.84 -1.31 19.20
N LEU A 35 31.93 -0.01 18.97
CA LEU A 35 33.02 0.83 19.45
C LEU A 35 33.10 0.80 20.99
N GLU A 36 32.01 1.05 21.70
CA GLU A 36 31.98 1.02 23.17
C GLU A 36 32.32 -0.37 23.71
N LYS A 37 31.70 -1.43 23.16
CA LYS A 37 31.94 -2.81 23.62
C LYS A 37 33.40 -3.24 23.46
N ASP A 38 33.97 -3.01 22.28
CA ASP A 38 35.30 -3.51 21.97
C ASP A 38 36.38 -2.64 22.63
N LEU A 39 36.18 -1.32 22.75
CA LEU A 39 37.08 -0.45 23.52
C LEU A 39 37.10 -0.80 25.00
N LEU A 40 35.94 -1.08 25.61
CA LEU A 40 35.88 -1.56 27.00
C LEU A 40 36.61 -2.90 27.17
N ALA A 41 36.43 -3.82 26.22
CA ALA A 41 37.13 -5.11 26.25
C ALA A 41 38.65 -4.97 26.12
N ILE A 42 39.13 -4.02 25.31
CA ILE A 42 40.56 -3.72 25.16
C ILE A 42 41.07 -3.04 26.44
N SER A 43 40.37 -2.02 26.96
CA SER A 43 40.74 -1.32 28.20
C SER A 43 40.86 -2.26 29.40
N ASN A 44 39.88 -3.15 29.58
CA ASN A 44 39.92 -4.16 30.65
C ASN A 44 41.07 -5.16 30.46
N GLY A 45 41.41 -5.50 29.22
CA GLY A 45 42.55 -6.35 28.93
C GLY A 45 43.89 -5.67 29.23
N ILE A 46 44.00 -4.36 28.96
CA ILE A 46 45.19 -3.56 29.30
C ILE A 46 45.41 -3.48 30.82
N ASN A 47 44.32 -3.38 31.59
CA ASN A 47 44.37 -3.35 33.05
C ASN A 47 44.60 -4.73 33.70
N GLY A 48 44.64 -5.81 32.90
CA GLY A 48 44.89 -7.17 33.36
C GLY A 48 46.37 -7.55 33.44
N SER A 49 46.66 -8.84 33.62
CA SER A 49 48.03 -9.35 33.49
C SER A 49 48.46 -9.30 32.03
N LEU A 50 49.61 -8.69 31.75
CA LEU A 50 50.12 -8.44 30.41
C LEU A 50 51.31 -9.35 30.11
N ASP A 51 51.03 -10.61 29.79
CA ASP A 51 51.99 -11.50 29.15
C ASP A 51 51.99 -11.30 27.63
N ASP A 52 53.01 -11.80 26.94
CA ASP A 52 53.15 -11.66 25.47
C ASP A 52 51.91 -12.20 24.72
N ALA A 53 51.31 -13.27 25.23
CA ALA A 53 50.08 -13.85 24.68
C ALA A 53 48.87 -12.92 24.82
N ALA A 54 48.70 -12.25 25.96
CA ALA A 54 47.65 -11.25 26.17
C ALA A 54 47.85 -10.02 25.30
N ILE A 55 49.10 -9.56 25.13
CA ILE A 55 49.44 -8.44 24.24
C ILE A 55 49.06 -8.78 22.79
N ASP A 56 49.44 -9.96 22.29
CA ASP A 56 49.07 -10.42 20.95
C ASP A 56 47.56 -10.54 20.77
N ALA A 57 46.84 -11.02 21.79
CA ALA A 57 45.39 -11.09 21.78
C ALA A 57 44.73 -9.70 21.73
N LEU A 58 45.30 -8.71 22.43
CA LEU A 58 44.84 -7.32 22.40
C LEU A 58 45.09 -6.65 21.05
N ILE A 59 46.28 -6.87 20.45
CA ILE A 59 46.59 -6.39 19.10
C ILE A 59 45.61 -6.96 18.09
N LYS A 60 45.34 -8.27 18.12
CA LYS A 60 44.34 -8.91 17.25
C LYS A 60 42.94 -8.31 17.44
N LYS A 61 42.51 -8.07 18.69
CA LYS A 61 41.24 -7.39 18.98
C LYS A 61 41.18 -5.98 18.41
N ALA A 62 42.24 -5.19 18.57
CA ALA A 62 42.32 -3.84 18.03
C ALA A 62 42.30 -3.82 16.49
N GLN A 63 43.00 -4.75 15.84
CA GLN A 63 42.97 -4.92 14.38
C GLN A 63 41.56 -5.30 13.89
N ASN A 64 40.90 -6.24 14.57
CA ASN A 64 39.52 -6.64 14.26
C ASN A 64 38.54 -5.48 14.47
N LEU A 65 38.71 -4.68 15.51
CA LEU A 65 37.92 -3.48 15.74
C LEU A 65 38.12 -2.48 14.60
N LYS A 66 39.36 -2.19 14.20
CA LYS A 66 39.67 -1.30 13.07
C LYS A 66 38.98 -1.78 11.79
N ALA A 67 39.14 -3.05 11.43
CA ALA A 67 38.53 -3.63 10.23
C ALA A 67 36.99 -3.51 10.25
N ARG A 68 36.36 -3.78 11.41
CA ARG A 68 34.91 -3.65 11.58
C ARG A 68 34.45 -2.19 11.48
N LEU A 69 35.18 -1.25 12.09
CA LEU A 69 34.84 0.18 12.04
C LEU A 69 34.90 0.71 10.61
N THR A 70 35.87 0.32 9.80
CA THR A 70 35.93 0.74 8.39
C THR A 70 34.69 0.32 7.60
N VAL A 71 34.18 -0.90 7.82
CA VAL A 71 32.94 -1.38 7.18
C VAL A 71 31.72 -0.59 7.66
N LEU A 72 31.60 -0.37 8.97
CA LEU A 72 30.47 0.36 9.56
C LEU A 72 30.46 1.84 9.16
N GLU A 73 31.64 2.47 9.08
CA GLU A 73 31.82 3.85 8.62
C GLU A 73 31.42 3.99 7.16
N SER A 74 31.84 3.06 6.29
CA SER A 74 31.42 3.03 4.88
C SER A 74 29.89 2.98 4.74
N ALA A 75 29.23 2.07 5.46
CA ALA A 75 27.78 1.94 5.42
C ALA A 75 27.06 3.18 5.98
N GLN A 76 27.62 3.81 7.01
CA GLN A 76 27.10 5.06 7.57
C GLN A 76 27.24 6.22 6.57
N GLN A 77 28.38 6.32 5.90
CA GLN A 77 28.66 7.36 4.91
C GLN A 77 27.73 7.24 3.71
N GLU A 78 27.45 6.03 3.25
CA GLU A 78 26.49 5.78 2.17
C GLU A 78 25.08 6.27 2.52
N CYS A 79 24.58 5.92 3.72
CA CYS A 79 23.29 6.40 4.20
C CYS A 79 23.25 7.94 4.33
N PHE A 80 24.35 8.54 4.79
CA PHE A 80 24.47 10.00 4.91
C PHE A 80 24.48 10.69 3.55
N ASN A 81 25.26 10.18 2.59
CA ASN A 81 25.32 10.70 1.22
C ASN A 81 23.94 10.65 0.56
N GLN A 82 23.22 9.54 0.73
CA GLN A 82 21.86 9.40 0.19
C GLN A 82 20.90 10.43 0.81
N LEU A 83 20.94 10.62 2.13
CA LEU A 83 20.14 11.62 2.84
C LEU A 83 20.48 13.04 2.35
N GLN A 84 21.78 13.35 2.24
CA GLN A 84 22.25 14.64 1.75
C GLN A 84 21.78 14.90 0.32
N TYR A 85 21.85 13.91 -0.56
CA TYR A 85 21.38 14.02 -1.95
C TYR A 85 19.87 14.31 -2.01
N ARG A 86 19.05 13.62 -1.21
CA ARG A 86 17.59 13.86 -1.15
C ARG A 86 17.27 15.26 -0.62
N CYS A 87 17.96 15.73 0.41
CA CYS A 87 17.80 17.09 0.93
C CYS A 87 18.24 18.15 -0.10
N ALA A 88 19.38 17.90 -0.77
CA ALA A 88 19.88 18.79 -1.82
C ALA A 88 18.91 18.87 -2.99
N HIS A 89 18.32 17.76 -3.42
CA HIS A 89 17.30 17.73 -4.46
C HIS A 89 16.09 18.61 -4.12
N ILE A 90 15.53 18.47 -2.91
CA ILE A 90 14.39 19.31 -2.48
C ILE A 90 14.79 20.79 -2.43
N LYS A 91 15.99 21.09 -1.92
CA LYS A 91 16.49 22.46 -1.87
C LYS A 91 16.65 23.06 -3.27
N SER A 92 17.42 22.40 -4.15
CA SER A 92 17.83 22.93 -5.46
C SER A 92 16.70 22.98 -6.48
N THR A 93 15.60 22.28 -6.24
CA THR A 93 14.45 22.26 -7.16
C THR A 93 13.26 23.00 -6.55
N LEU A 94 12.65 22.44 -5.50
CA LEU A 94 11.44 22.99 -4.92
C LEU A 94 11.70 24.35 -4.25
N LEU A 95 12.64 24.40 -3.29
CA LEU A 95 12.83 25.60 -2.47
C LEU A 95 13.46 26.74 -3.28
N ASP A 96 14.54 26.45 -4.00
CA ASP A 96 15.21 27.44 -4.83
C ASP A 96 14.29 27.90 -5.96
N GLY A 97 13.52 27.00 -6.59
CA GLY A 97 12.52 27.36 -7.60
C GLY A 97 11.44 28.33 -7.08
N TYR A 98 10.99 28.18 -5.84
CA TYR A 98 10.08 29.16 -5.24
C TYR A 98 10.78 30.46 -4.83
N HIS A 99 11.98 30.39 -4.27
CA HIS A 99 12.73 31.59 -3.86
C HIS A 99 13.15 32.46 -5.05
N SER A 100 13.54 31.85 -6.16
CA SER A 100 13.93 32.55 -7.40
C SER A 100 12.75 32.81 -8.34
N ASN A 101 11.55 32.31 -8.00
CA ASN A 101 10.37 32.33 -8.86
C ASN A 101 10.61 31.65 -10.23
N ASP A 102 11.41 30.60 -10.26
CA ASP A 102 11.73 29.78 -11.43
C ASP A 102 10.75 28.60 -11.55
N ALA A 103 9.80 28.73 -12.47
CA ALA A 103 8.79 27.72 -12.74
C ALA A 103 9.39 26.40 -13.28
N GLN A 104 10.53 26.44 -13.98
CA GLN A 104 11.15 25.25 -14.56
C GLN A 104 11.70 24.33 -13.48
N LEU A 105 12.32 24.89 -12.44
CA LEU A 105 12.82 24.12 -11.30
C LEU A 105 11.69 23.42 -10.54
N VAL A 106 10.57 24.12 -10.34
CA VAL A 106 9.38 23.56 -9.68
C VAL A 106 8.75 22.46 -10.54
N GLU A 107 8.73 22.63 -11.87
CA GLU A 107 8.18 21.60 -12.77
C GLU A 107 9.08 20.35 -12.82
N ASN A 108 10.39 20.54 -12.87
CA ASN A 108 11.37 19.45 -12.77
C ASN A 108 11.17 18.65 -11.46
N PHE A 109 10.93 19.35 -10.34
CA PHE A 109 10.62 18.71 -9.06
C PHE A 109 9.35 17.86 -9.14
N LYS A 110 8.25 18.40 -9.67
CA LYS A 110 6.98 17.66 -9.78
C LYS A 110 7.13 16.41 -10.64
N HIS A 111 7.86 16.52 -11.76
CA HIS A 111 8.12 15.40 -12.65
C HIS A 111 8.90 14.29 -11.92
N LEU A 112 10.02 14.62 -11.28
CA LEU A 112 10.83 13.65 -10.53
C LEU A 112 10.07 13.06 -9.33
N ARG A 113 9.25 13.86 -8.63
CA ARG A 113 8.36 13.38 -7.58
C ARG A 113 7.41 12.30 -8.09
N LEU A 114 6.73 12.54 -9.22
CA LEU A 114 5.79 11.56 -9.78
C LEU A 114 6.50 10.26 -10.15
N GLN A 115 7.69 10.35 -10.78
CA GLN A 115 8.50 9.19 -11.09
C GLN A 115 8.89 8.38 -9.84
N ARG A 116 9.34 9.07 -8.77
CA ARG A 116 9.65 8.42 -7.48
C ARG A 116 8.45 7.70 -6.89
N TRP A 117 7.26 8.31 -6.94
CA TRP A 117 6.03 7.71 -6.43
C TRP A 117 5.61 6.47 -7.23
N ILE A 118 5.75 6.51 -8.55
CA ILE A 118 5.46 5.35 -9.41
C ILE A 118 6.44 4.21 -9.12
N ILE A 119 7.73 4.51 -8.94
CA ILE A 119 8.74 3.49 -8.64
C ILE A 119 8.53 2.90 -7.24
N ASP A 120 8.25 3.73 -6.22
CA ASP A 120 7.88 3.27 -4.86
C ASP A 120 6.64 2.36 -4.92
N TRP A 121 5.62 2.73 -5.71
CA TRP A 121 4.46 1.88 -5.94
C TRP A 121 4.84 0.53 -6.59
N CYS A 122 5.71 0.54 -7.61
CA CYS A 122 6.16 -0.69 -8.27
C CYS A 122 6.88 -1.61 -7.29
N LEU A 123 7.82 -1.07 -6.49
CA LEU A 123 8.57 -1.81 -5.49
C LEU A 123 7.63 -2.45 -4.45
N ARG A 124 6.66 -1.69 -3.92
CA ARG A 124 5.68 -2.21 -2.94
C ARG A 124 4.81 -3.33 -3.48
N ASN A 125 4.55 -3.36 -4.78
CA ASN A 125 3.74 -4.36 -5.46
C ASN A 125 4.57 -5.49 -6.12
N ASN A 126 5.83 -5.66 -5.72
CA ASN A 126 6.73 -6.69 -6.24
C ASN A 126 6.94 -6.60 -7.77
N ARG A 127 6.91 -5.39 -8.34
CA ARG A 127 7.19 -5.12 -9.77
C ARG A 127 8.64 -4.64 -9.93
N ILE A 128 9.59 -5.50 -9.57
CA ILE A 128 11.02 -5.13 -9.51
C ILE A 128 11.57 -4.77 -10.90
N ASP A 129 11.27 -5.55 -11.94
CA ASP A 129 11.85 -5.30 -13.27
C ASP A 129 11.41 -3.94 -13.84
N LEU A 130 10.13 -3.60 -13.64
CA LEU A 130 9.60 -2.29 -14.01
C LEU A 130 10.25 -1.16 -13.19
N SER A 131 10.45 -1.38 -11.88
CA SER A 131 11.13 -0.40 -11.02
C SER A 131 12.57 -0.13 -11.48
N LYS A 132 13.31 -1.16 -11.87
CA LYS A 132 14.70 -1.05 -12.38
C LYS A 132 14.74 -0.29 -13.70
N LEU A 133 13.86 -0.62 -14.64
CA LEU A 133 13.75 0.06 -15.93
C LEU A 133 13.45 1.55 -15.76
N LEU A 134 12.47 1.91 -14.92
CA LEU A 134 12.10 3.31 -14.67
C LEU A 134 13.21 4.08 -13.97
N THR A 135 13.93 3.43 -13.05
CA THR A 135 15.05 4.03 -12.31
C THR A 135 16.22 4.33 -13.25
N ALA A 136 16.59 3.39 -14.12
CA ALA A 136 17.68 3.56 -15.09
C ALA A 136 17.38 4.65 -16.13
N ASN A 137 16.14 4.75 -16.60
CA ASN A 137 15.75 5.78 -17.57
C ASN A 137 15.75 7.20 -16.97
N SER A 138 15.58 7.32 -15.65
CA SER A 138 15.38 8.61 -14.98
C SER A 138 16.60 9.07 -14.16
N ASN A 139 17.62 8.21 -13.99
CA ASN A 139 18.84 8.48 -13.20
C ASN A 139 18.55 8.96 -11.76
N ILE A 140 17.57 8.36 -11.08
CA ILE A 140 17.10 8.76 -9.74
C ILE A 140 17.37 7.73 -8.64
N GLU A 141 18.38 6.88 -8.82
CA GLU A 141 18.75 5.78 -7.90
C GLU A 141 18.93 6.27 -6.45
N GLN A 142 19.57 7.44 -6.27
CA GLN A 142 19.80 8.04 -4.95
C GLN A 142 18.53 8.54 -4.26
N LEU A 143 17.44 8.74 -5.01
CA LEU A 143 16.17 9.24 -4.49
C LEU A 143 15.18 8.13 -4.09
N ILE A 144 15.53 6.85 -4.28
CA ILE A 144 14.65 5.71 -4.09
C ILE A 144 15.31 4.66 -3.17
N ASP A 145 14.49 3.89 -2.46
CA ASP A 145 14.92 2.87 -1.50
C ASP A 145 14.92 1.44 -2.09
N VAL A 146 15.54 1.24 -3.26
CA VAL A 146 15.47 -0.04 -4.01
C VAL A 146 15.92 -1.24 -3.18
N GLU A 147 17.10 -1.16 -2.55
CA GLU A 147 17.67 -2.26 -1.76
C GLU A 147 16.81 -2.63 -0.54
N LEU A 148 16.21 -1.63 0.10
CA LEU A 148 15.31 -1.84 1.23
C LEU A 148 14.09 -2.68 0.79
N PHE A 149 13.48 -2.31 -0.33
CA PHE A 149 12.33 -3.05 -0.83
C PHE A 149 12.72 -4.42 -1.37
N GLN A 150 13.92 -4.60 -1.92
CA GLN A 150 14.42 -5.93 -2.29
C GLN A 150 14.55 -6.86 -1.07
N GLU A 151 15.10 -6.37 0.05
CA GLU A 151 15.15 -7.13 1.31
C GLU A 151 13.73 -7.50 1.80
N ILE A 152 12.80 -6.54 1.78
CA ILE A 152 11.41 -6.78 2.18
C ILE A 152 10.76 -7.84 1.29
N ILE A 153 10.89 -7.71 -0.03
CA ILE A 153 10.30 -8.65 -1.00
C ILE A 153 10.89 -10.04 -0.83
N GLN A 154 12.20 -10.16 -0.60
CA GLN A 154 12.85 -11.44 -0.38
C GLN A 154 12.26 -12.14 0.86
N ILE A 155 12.13 -11.42 1.97
CA ILE A 155 11.55 -11.98 3.20
C ILE A 155 10.06 -12.31 3.02
N GLU A 156 9.29 -11.48 2.30
CA GLU A 156 7.90 -11.82 1.93
C GLU A 156 7.86 -13.13 1.13
N SER A 157 8.73 -13.29 0.13
CA SER A 157 8.83 -14.51 -0.69
C SER A 157 9.20 -15.74 0.15
N ASP A 158 10.16 -15.62 1.06
CA ASP A 158 10.59 -16.72 1.94
C ASP A 158 9.43 -17.17 2.84
N LEU A 159 8.69 -16.21 3.43
CA LEU A 159 7.51 -16.52 4.24
C LEU A 159 6.42 -17.21 3.42
N LEU A 160 6.18 -16.79 2.18
CA LEU A 160 5.23 -17.46 1.29
C LEU A 160 5.68 -18.88 0.89
N ASN A 161 6.99 -19.14 0.92
CA ASN A 161 7.58 -20.47 0.73
C ASN A 161 7.68 -21.30 2.03
N ASN A 162 7.04 -20.85 3.11
CA ASN A 162 7.03 -21.48 4.43
C ASN A 162 8.39 -21.46 5.16
N ASP A 163 9.27 -20.49 4.87
CA ASP A 163 10.51 -20.28 5.60
C ASP A 163 10.44 -19.01 6.48
N CYS A 164 10.76 -19.14 7.76
CA CYS A 164 10.83 -18.03 8.71
C CYS A 164 12.26 -17.53 8.99
N ASN A 165 13.29 -18.17 8.45
CA ASN A 165 14.68 -17.91 8.87
C ASN A 165 15.13 -16.48 8.59
N SER A 166 14.86 -15.98 7.38
CA SER A 166 15.20 -14.61 6.99
C SER A 166 14.41 -13.57 7.81
N ALA A 167 13.11 -13.80 8.03
CA ALA A 167 12.27 -12.95 8.88
C ALA A 167 12.74 -12.93 10.36
N LEU A 168 13.19 -14.07 10.88
CA LEU A 168 13.72 -14.18 12.25
C LEU A 168 15.08 -13.52 12.40
N ALA A 169 15.97 -13.66 11.40
CA ALA A 169 17.24 -12.94 11.35
C ALA A 169 16.99 -11.43 11.36
N TRP A 170 16.05 -10.96 10.52
CA TRP A 170 15.63 -9.56 10.50
C TRP A 170 15.07 -9.10 11.85
N CYS A 171 14.28 -9.94 12.54
CA CYS A 171 13.78 -9.61 13.89
C CYS A 171 14.94 -9.47 14.90
N SER A 172 15.95 -10.33 14.83
CA SER A 172 17.13 -10.27 15.70
C SER A 172 17.90 -8.95 15.49
N ASP A 173 18.11 -8.57 14.24
CA ASP A 173 18.84 -7.34 13.88
C ASP A 173 18.09 -6.07 14.29
N ASN A 174 16.76 -6.15 14.39
CA ASN A 174 15.89 -5.03 14.73
C ASN A 174 15.29 -5.11 16.14
N LYS A 175 15.78 -6.04 16.99
CA LYS A 175 15.18 -6.40 18.30
C LYS A 175 14.96 -5.22 19.25
N LEU A 176 15.87 -4.24 19.27
CA LEU A 176 15.73 -3.07 20.14
C LEU A 176 14.61 -2.13 19.66
N THR A 177 14.51 -1.93 18.35
CA THR A 177 13.48 -1.08 17.74
C THR A 177 12.10 -1.74 17.86
N LEU A 178 12.02 -3.05 17.60
CA LEU A 178 10.77 -3.82 17.76
C LEU A 178 10.23 -3.74 19.19
N ARG A 179 11.10 -3.87 20.20
CA ARG A 179 10.73 -3.68 21.61
C ARG A 179 10.22 -2.27 21.91
N LYS A 180 10.89 -1.23 21.40
CA LYS A 180 10.45 0.17 21.58
C LYS A 180 9.09 0.46 20.95
N LEU A 181 8.78 -0.18 19.82
CA LEU A 181 7.50 -0.05 19.14
C LEU A 181 6.41 -0.99 19.69
N ASN A 182 6.73 -1.79 20.71
CA ASN A 182 5.87 -2.84 21.27
C ASN A 182 5.33 -3.81 20.20
N ILE A 183 6.18 -4.16 19.22
CA ILE A 183 5.85 -5.09 18.14
C ILE A 183 6.35 -6.49 18.54
N GLN A 184 5.44 -7.46 18.61
CA GLN A 184 5.73 -8.85 19.02
C GLN A 184 5.72 -9.84 17.84
N PHE A 185 6.20 -9.41 16.68
CA PHE A 185 6.19 -10.22 15.45
C PHE A 185 7.07 -11.47 15.52
N GLU A 186 8.19 -11.42 16.26
CA GLU A 186 9.06 -12.58 16.46
C GLU A 186 8.31 -13.77 17.08
N PHE A 187 7.37 -13.52 18.01
CA PHE A 187 6.57 -14.57 18.62
C PHE A 187 5.70 -15.30 17.58
N ASP A 188 5.07 -14.56 16.66
CA ASP A 188 4.21 -15.16 15.63
C ASP A 188 5.00 -16.09 14.70
N LEU A 189 6.22 -15.69 14.32
CA LEU A 189 7.13 -16.50 13.51
C LEU A 189 7.58 -17.76 14.24
N ARG A 190 7.97 -17.64 15.51
CA ARG A 190 8.37 -18.78 16.36
C ARG A 190 7.21 -19.75 16.55
N LEU A 191 5.99 -19.23 16.73
CA LEU A 191 4.78 -20.04 16.81
C LEU A 191 4.53 -20.79 15.49
N GLN A 192 4.71 -20.14 14.34
CA GLN A 192 4.53 -20.79 13.05
C GLN A 192 5.57 -21.91 12.83
N GLN A 193 6.86 -21.67 13.14
CA GLN A 193 7.88 -22.73 13.07
C GLN A 193 7.53 -23.93 13.96
N TYR A 194 7.01 -23.68 15.17
CA TYR A 194 6.54 -24.75 16.05
C TYR A 194 5.38 -25.56 15.44
N ILE A 195 4.41 -24.88 14.82
CA ILE A 195 3.28 -25.54 14.13
C ILE A 195 3.80 -26.43 12.99
N GLU A 196 4.79 -25.97 12.22
CA GLU A 196 5.38 -26.78 11.14
C GLU A 196 6.15 -28.00 11.66
N LEU A 197 6.87 -27.88 12.79
CA LEU A 197 7.53 -29.04 13.42
C LEU A 197 6.53 -30.12 13.82
N ILE A 198 5.36 -29.71 14.35
CA ILE A 198 4.28 -30.66 14.67
C ILE A 198 3.71 -31.27 13.40
N ARG A 199 3.46 -30.46 12.36
CA ARG A 199 2.93 -30.95 11.08
C ARG A 199 3.85 -32.02 10.46
N GLN A 200 5.16 -31.88 10.63
CA GLN A 200 6.17 -32.84 10.17
C GLN A 200 6.28 -34.10 11.06
N GLY A 201 5.51 -34.19 12.14
CA GLY A 201 5.56 -35.31 13.09
C GLY A 201 6.79 -35.30 14.02
N GLN A 202 7.58 -34.22 14.03
CA GLN A 202 8.81 -34.11 14.82
C GLN A 202 8.52 -33.66 16.26
N VAL A 203 7.71 -34.44 16.99
CA VAL A 203 7.16 -34.08 18.30
C VAL A 203 8.24 -33.75 19.34
N ALA A 204 9.31 -34.54 19.42
CA ALA A 204 10.38 -34.32 20.38
C ALA A 204 11.10 -32.97 20.15
N GLN A 205 11.36 -32.63 18.89
CA GLN A 205 11.97 -31.36 18.51
C GLN A 205 11.01 -30.19 18.77
N ALA A 206 9.72 -30.35 18.46
CA ALA A 206 8.70 -29.34 18.73
C ALA A 206 8.61 -29.02 20.24
N ILE A 207 8.63 -30.03 21.11
CA ILE A 207 8.61 -29.82 22.58
C ILE A 207 9.85 -29.06 23.04
N SER A 208 11.04 -29.44 22.54
CA SER A 208 12.28 -28.72 22.85
C SER A 208 12.22 -27.27 22.37
N TYR A 209 11.72 -27.05 21.16
CA TYR A 209 11.59 -25.73 20.55
C TYR A 209 10.64 -24.82 21.35
N LEU A 210 9.48 -25.34 21.74
CA LEU A 210 8.49 -24.63 22.55
C LEU A 210 9.10 -24.18 23.88
N ARG A 211 9.86 -25.07 24.55
CA ARG A 211 10.54 -24.76 25.82
C ARG A 211 11.55 -23.64 25.69
N THR A 212 12.33 -23.64 24.61
CA THR A 212 13.39 -22.65 24.40
C THR A 212 12.86 -21.29 23.95
N HIS A 213 11.86 -21.25 23.07
CA HIS A 213 11.48 -20.02 22.37
C HIS A 213 10.11 -19.44 22.73
N LEU A 214 9.16 -20.25 23.23
CA LEU A 214 7.78 -19.80 23.44
C LEU A 214 7.42 -19.64 24.93
N ILE A 215 7.94 -20.48 25.83
CA ILE A 215 7.56 -20.47 27.26
C ILE A 215 7.86 -19.12 27.94
N SER A 216 8.96 -18.44 27.57
CA SER A 216 9.30 -17.12 28.11
C SER A 216 8.21 -16.06 27.87
N HIS A 217 7.33 -16.28 26.90
CA HIS A 217 6.23 -15.40 26.53
C HIS A 217 4.88 -15.84 27.11
N PHE A 218 4.84 -16.80 28.05
CA PHE A 218 3.59 -17.29 28.63
C PHE A 218 2.78 -16.21 29.35
N SER A 219 3.44 -15.25 30.00
CA SER A 219 2.75 -14.13 30.65
C SER A 219 1.99 -13.22 29.68
N THR A 220 2.46 -13.10 28.44
CA THR A 220 1.83 -12.24 27.41
C THR A 220 0.96 -12.99 26.41
N HIS A 221 1.21 -14.28 26.17
CA HIS A 221 0.54 -15.10 25.14
C HIS A 221 0.01 -16.45 25.65
N SER A 222 -0.45 -16.50 26.90
CA SER A 222 -0.91 -17.75 27.53
C SER A 222 -1.90 -18.54 26.67
N LYS A 223 -2.90 -17.86 26.07
CA LYS A 223 -3.91 -18.50 25.20
C LYS A 223 -3.29 -19.14 23.96
N GLN A 224 -2.44 -18.41 23.24
CA GLN A 224 -1.80 -18.93 22.03
C GLN A 224 -0.87 -20.10 22.36
N ILE A 225 -0.14 -20.03 23.48
CA ILE A 225 0.75 -21.12 23.91
C ILE A 225 -0.04 -22.35 24.35
N GLN A 226 -1.15 -22.20 25.08
CA GLN A 226 -2.03 -23.31 25.42
C GLN A 226 -2.60 -23.98 24.16
N GLN A 227 -3.03 -23.19 23.18
CA GLN A 227 -3.49 -23.70 21.89
C GLN A 227 -2.37 -24.43 21.14
N ALA A 228 -1.15 -23.88 21.15
CA ALA A 228 0.03 -24.50 20.55
C ALA A 228 0.33 -25.86 21.21
N VAL A 229 0.36 -25.93 22.55
CA VAL A 229 0.58 -27.19 23.28
C VAL A 229 -0.50 -28.22 22.96
N ALA A 230 -1.76 -27.79 22.82
CA ALA A 230 -2.86 -28.69 22.45
C ALA A 230 -2.69 -29.32 21.06
N LEU A 231 -1.95 -28.71 20.14
CA LEU A 231 -1.62 -29.31 18.83
C LEU A 231 -0.81 -30.61 18.94
N LEU A 232 -0.20 -30.90 20.09
CA LEU A 232 0.42 -32.20 20.35
C LEU A 232 -0.60 -33.34 20.39
N ALA A 233 -1.86 -33.05 20.73
CA ALA A 233 -2.96 -34.02 20.77
C ALA A 233 -3.90 -33.90 19.57
N PHE A 234 -3.99 -32.73 18.93
CA PHE A 234 -4.90 -32.46 17.82
C PHE A 234 -4.15 -32.37 16.48
N PRO A 235 -4.30 -33.36 15.57
CA PRO A 235 -3.67 -33.31 14.25
C PRO A 235 -4.37 -32.30 13.32
N GLU A 236 -3.78 -32.08 12.14
CA GLU A 236 -4.33 -31.19 11.10
C GLU A 236 -5.75 -31.57 10.66
N THR A 237 -6.10 -32.85 10.73
CA THR A 237 -7.44 -33.39 10.41
C THR A 237 -8.47 -33.19 11.53
N SER A 238 -8.12 -32.50 12.61
CA SER A 238 -9.01 -32.27 13.75
C SER A 238 -10.31 -31.58 13.33
N ILE A 239 -11.43 -32.07 13.88
CA ILE A 239 -12.78 -31.51 13.69
C ILE A 239 -12.91 -30.16 14.42
N VAL A 240 -12.08 -29.94 15.45
CA VAL A 240 -12.11 -28.72 16.26
C VAL A 240 -11.50 -27.55 15.47
N GLY A 241 -12.37 -26.63 15.05
CA GLY A 241 -12.01 -25.52 14.17
C GLY A 241 -10.84 -24.65 14.66
N VAL A 242 -10.72 -24.43 15.97
CA VAL A 242 -9.64 -23.60 16.56
C VAL A 242 -8.26 -24.17 16.24
N TYR A 243 -8.07 -25.49 16.37
CA TYR A 243 -6.79 -26.15 16.10
C TYR A 243 -6.56 -26.33 14.60
N ARG A 244 -7.61 -26.66 13.85
CA ARG A 244 -7.56 -26.72 12.38
C ARG A 244 -7.12 -25.38 11.76
N ASN A 245 -7.60 -24.27 12.30
CA ASN A 245 -7.24 -22.93 11.83
C ASN A 245 -5.75 -22.60 12.06
N LEU A 246 -5.11 -23.17 13.09
CA LEU A 246 -3.67 -22.99 13.31
C LEU A 246 -2.83 -23.67 12.24
N TYR A 247 -3.34 -24.73 11.61
CA TYR A 247 -2.72 -25.38 10.45
C TYR A 247 -3.12 -24.74 9.12
N ASN A 248 -3.93 -23.68 9.08
CA ASN A 248 -4.33 -23.12 7.80
C ASN A 248 -3.14 -22.46 7.07
N LYS A 249 -2.95 -22.79 5.80
CA LYS A 249 -1.92 -22.20 4.93
C LYS A 249 -2.08 -20.68 4.76
N SER A 250 -3.30 -20.14 4.91
CA SER A 250 -3.55 -18.70 4.85
C SER A 250 -2.73 -17.89 5.87
N ARG A 251 -2.29 -18.52 6.97
CA ARG A 251 -1.44 -17.89 7.98
C ARG A 251 -0.13 -17.36 7.40
N TRP A 252 0.42 -17.99 6.37
CA TRP A 252 1.64 -17.51 5.71
C TRP A 252 1.41 -16.21 4.94
N LEU A 253 0.22 -16.04 4.34
CA LEU A 253 -0.20 -14.76 3.74
C LEU A 253 -0.32 -13.68 4.81
N ASP A 254 -0.92 -14.01 5.95
CA ASP A 254 -1.08 -13.09 7.08
C ASP A 254 0.28 -12.68 7.68
N LEU A 255 1.21 -13.63 7.83
CA LEU A 255 2.57 -13.38 8.32
C LEU A 255 3.36 -12.51 7.36
N SER A 256 3.28 -12.77 6.05
CA SER A 256 3.91 -11.92 5.03
C SER A 256 3.36 -10.50 5.07
N ALA A 257 2.04 -10.33 5.10
CA ALA A 257 1.41 -9.01 5.19
C ALA A 257 1.76 -8.29 6.50
N LYS A 258 1.79 -9.02 7.62
CA LYS A 258 2.18 -8.48 8.92
C LYS A 258 3.66 -8.06 8.93
N PHE A 259 4.55 -8.86 8.36
CA PHE A 259 5.97 -8.52 8.20
C PHE A 259 6.12 -7.22 7.41
N LYS A 260 5.49 -7.11 6.23
CA LYS A 260 5.53 -5.90 5.40
C LYS A 260 5.12 -4.66 6.18
N ASN A 261 4.01 -4.74 6.90
CA ASN A 261 3.52 -3.63 7.73
C ASN A 261 4.51 -3.25 8.85
N VAL A 262 5.11 -4.25 9.51
CA VAL A 262 6.12 -4.04 10.56
C VAL A 262 7.39 -3.41 9.99
N ALA A 263 7.87 -3.90 8.84
CA ALA A 263 9.04 -3.38 8.16
C ALA A 263 8.81 -1.91 7.75
N LEU A 264 7.70 -1.60 7.06
CA LEU A 264 7.37 -0.23 6.66
C LEU A 264 7.30 0.71 7.88
N ARG A 265 6.64 0.28 8.96
CA ARG A 265 6.55 1.06 10.20
C ARG A 265 7.92 1.30 10.84
N LEU A 266 8.83 0.33 10.79
CA LEU A 266 10.18 0.46 11.34
C LEU A 266 10.97 1.56 10.62
N TYR A 267 10.87 1.64 9.30
CA TYR A 267 11.53 2.67 8.49
C TYR A 267 10.74 3.98 8.40
N GLY A 268 9.64 4.11 9.16
CA GLY A 268 8.79 5.31 9.16
C GLY A 268 8.06 5.55 7.84
N LEU A 269 7.83 4.49 7.06
CA LEU A 269 7.10 4.52 5.81
C LEU A 269 5.60 4.27 6.05
N SER A 270 4.76 4.93 5.25
CA SER A 270 3.32 4.63 5.21
C SER A 270 3.07 3.23 4.65
N THR A 271 2.00 2.58 5.11
CA THR A 271 1.49 1.33 4.52
C THR A 271 0.89 1.57 3.13
N GLN A 272 0.32 2.76 2.93
CA GLN A 272 -0.19 3.21 1.63
C GLN A 272 0.90 3.97 0.86
N PRO A 273 1.15 3.64 -0.42
CA PRO A 273 2.07 4.40 -1.27
C PRO A 273 1.63 5.86 -1.40
N MET A 274 2.59 6.80 -1.49
CA MET A 274 2.29 8.23 -1.61
C MET A 274 1.48 8.59 -2.86
N LEU A 275 1.63 7.80 -3.93
CA LEU A 275 0.79 7.91 -5.13
C LEU A 275 -0.70 7.77 -4.78
N HIS A 276 -1.08 6.78 -3.98
CA HIS A 276 -2.48 6.57 -3.58
C HIS A 276 -2.98 7.70 -2.69
N VAL A 277 -2.15 8.19 -1.77
CA VAL A 277 -2.51 9.31 -0.89
C VAL A 277 -2.76 10.57 -1.72
N ALA A 278 -1.84 10.91 -2.62
CA ALA A 278 -1.97 12.09 -3.49
C ALA A 278 -3.20 12.00 -4.41
N LEU A 279 -3.44 10.83 -5.02
CA LEU A 279 -4.65 10.59 -5.81
C LEU A 279 -5.90 10.73 -4.94
N SER A 280 -5.93 10.13 -3.75
CA SER A 280 -7.08 10.18 -2.85
C SER A 280 -7.43 11.60 -2.39
N VAL A 281 -6.44 12.49 -2.25
CA VAL A 281 -6.68 13.91 -1.95
C VAL A 281 -7.25 14.67 -3.14
N GLY A 282 -6.84 14.33 -4.37
CA GLY A 282 -7.35 14.96 -5.60
C GLY A 282 -8.72 14.41 -6.03
N LEU A 283 -9.00 13.14 -5.78
CA LEU A 283 -10.22 12.45 -6.23
C LEU A 283 -11.55 13.09 -5.82
N PRO A 284 -11.71 13.70 -4.63
CA PRO A 284 -12.90 14.45 -4.27
C PRO A 284 -13.29 15.53 -5.28
N SER A 285 -12.32 16.16 -5.95
CA SER A 285 -12.60 17.18 -6.98
C SER A 285 -13.28 16.61 -8.23
N LEU A 286 -13.19 15.29 -8.43
CA LEU A 286 -13.77 14.57 -9.57
C LEU A 286 -14.99 13.72 -9.17
N LYS A 287 -15.15 13.42 -7.88
CA LYS A 287 -16.22 12.55 -7.38
C LYS A 287 -17.50 13.36 -7.21
N LEU A 288 -18.52 13.07 -8.00
CA LEU A 288 -19.85 13.67 -7.88
C LEU A 288 -20.74 12.88 -6.90
N GLN A 289 -21.83 13.50 -6.44
CA GLN A 289 -22.83 12.81 -5.59
C GLN A 289 -23.39 11.56 -6.27
N SER A 290 -23.63 11.60 -7.59
CA SER A 290 -24.07 10.46 -8.40
C SER A 290 -23.10 9.27 -8.37
N CYS A 291 -21.80 9.53 -8.22
CA CYS A 291 -20.78 8.48 -8.10
C CYS A 291 -20.93 7.69 -6.79
N THR A 292 -21.36 8.36 -5.71
CA THR A 292 -21.55 7.75 -4.39
C THR A 292 -22.75 6.80 -4.37
N ILE A 293 -23.82 7.16 -5.09
CA ILE A 293 -25.03 6.33 -5.23
C ILE A 293 -24.72 5.06 -6.05
N ALA A 294 -23.90 5.18 -7.09
CA ALA A 294 -23.46 4.02 -7.89
C ALA A 294 -22.60 3.03 -7.06
N GLN A 295 -21.71 3.53 -6.21
CA GLN A 295 -20.85 2.68 -5.37
C GLN A 295 -21.62 1.95 -4.26
N SER A 296 -22.62 2.59 -3.64
CA SER A 296 -23.44 1.97 -2.59
C SER A 296 -24.40 0.91 -3.12
N THR A 297 -24.96 1.12 -4.31
CA THR A 297 -25.83 0.12 -4.98
C THR A 297 -25.07 -1.12 -5.43
N ALA A 298 -23.78 -1.01 -5.78
CA ALA A 298 -22.94 -2.16 -6.10
C ALA A 298 -22.63 -3.07 -4.89
N GLN A 299 -22.73 -2.57 -3.65
CA GLN A 299 -22.44 -3.33 -2.43
C GLN A 299 -23.66 -4.05 -1.82
N ASN A 300 -24.89 -3.63 -2.15
CA ASN A 300 -26.14 -4.11 -1.53
C ASN A 300 -26.84 -5.26 -2.28
N ASN A 301 -26.13 -6.06 -3.08
CA ASN A 301 -26.70 -7.28 -3.68
C ASN A 301 -26.84 -8.42 -2.63
N HIS A 302 -27.60 -8.17 -1.57
CA HIS A 302 -28.25 -9.20 -0.76
C HIS A 302 -29.76 -8.99 -0.91
N ASP A 303 -30.38 -9.78 -1.79
CA ASP A 303 -31.82 -9.75 -2.04
C ASP A 303 -32.57 -10.15 -0.76
N ASN A 304 -33.30 -9.22 -0.15
CA ASN A 304 -34.24 -9.52 0.93
C ASN A 304 -35.60 -9.89 0.31
N GLU A 305 -35.91 -11.18 0.26
CA GLU A 305 -37.13 -11.77 -0.35
C GLU A 305 -38.49 -11.34 0.24
N PHE A 306 -38.54 -10.42 1.21
CA PHE A 306 -39.77 -10.14 1.98
C PHE A 306 -40.43 -8.77 1.76
N GLU A 307 -39.89 -7.90 0.90
CA GLU A 307 -40.38 -6.51 0.76
C GLU A 307 -41.49 -6.33 -0.30
N HIS A 308 -41.93 -7.40 -0.99
CA HIS A 308 -42.88 -7.31 -2.10
C HIS A 308 -44.37 -7.20 -1.71
N LEU A 309 -44.72 -7.22 -0.42
CA LEU A 309 -46.12 -7.34 0.02
C LEU A 309 -46.87 -6.03 0.31
N TYR A 310 -46.21 -4.87 0.34
CA TYR A 310 -46.89 -3.61 0.69
C TYR A 310 -46.26 -2.40 -0.01
N ASN A 311 -46.62 -2.12 -1.27
CA ASN A 311 -46.65 -0.75 -1.82
C ASN A 311 -47.32 -0.74 -3.21
N GLY A 312 -48.66 -0.67 -3.21
CA GLY A 312 -49.43 -0.18 -4.35
C GLY A 312 -49.45 1.34 -4.34
N TYR A 313 -49.44 1.97 -5.53
CA TYR A 313 -49.61 3.41 -5.76
C TYR A 313 -48.36 4.30 -5.60
N SER A 314 -47.27 3.91 -6.25
CA SER A 314 -46.33 4.88 -6.83
C SER A 314 -45.76 4.27 -8.12
N PHE A 315 -45.47 5.09 -9.13
CA PHE A 315 -44.79 4.62 -10.34
C PHE A 315 -43.45 4.02 -9.91
N LEU A 316 -43.41 2.69 -9.84
CA LEU A 316 -42.22 1.93 -9.51
C LEU A 316 -41.26 2.10 -10.68
N SER A 317 -40.30 3.02 -10.54
CA SER A 317 -38.96 2.70 -11.03
C SER A 317 -38.59 1.41 -10.34
N SER A 318 -38.66 0.31 -11.08
CA SER A 318 -38.36 -1.02 -10.60
C SER A 318 -37.03 -0.97 -9.86
N ARG A 319 -37.02 -1.19 -8.54
CA ARG A 319 -35.82 -1.22 -7.70
C ARG A 319 -34.77 -2.25 -8.18
N ASN A 320 -35.13 -3.11 -9.14
CA ASN A 320 -34.24 -4.07 -9.82
C ASN A 320 -33.67 -3.59 -11.17
N GLU A 321 -34.02 -2.41 -11.66
CA GLU A 321 -33.19 -1.78 -12.68
C GLU A 321 -31.93 -1.29 -11.99
N LYS A 322 -30.83 -2.01 -12.20
CA LYS A 322 -29.47 -1.63 -11.84
C LYS A 322 -29.28 -0.10 -11.99
N LEU A 323 -29.40 0.64 -10.89
CA LEU A 323 -29.07 2.06 -10.77
C LEU A 323 -27.58 2.35 -11.10
N LEU A 324 -26.81 1.30 -11.37
CA LEU A 324 -25.50 1.26 -12.02
C LEU A 324 -25.42 2.01 -13.36
N ASP A 325 -26.51 2.58 -13.86
CA ASP A 325 -26.55 3.21 -15.17
C ASP A 325 -26.44 4.75 -15.14
N ASN A 326 -26.47 5.36 -13.96
CA ASN A 326 -26.54 6.82 -13.77
C ASN A 326 -25.18 7.56 -13.74
N TYR A 327 -24.08 6.87 -14.07
CA TYR A 327 -22.75 7.51 -14.15
C TYR A 327 -22.22 7.57 -15.59
N SER A 328 -21.34 8.54 -15.86
CA SER A 328 -20.67 8.65 -17.16
C SER A 328 -19.75 7.45 -17.38
N ILE A 329 -19.78 6.85 -18.59
CA ILE A 329 -18.93 5.69 -18.96
C ILE A 329 -17.45 6.01 -18.75
N ASN A 330 -17.07 7.28 -18.96
CA ASN A 330 -15.70 7.76 -18.84
C ASN A 330 -15.40 8.36 -17.46
N CYS A 331 -16.25 8.11 -16.45
CA CYS A 331 -16.03 8.64 -15.11
C CYS A 331 -14.90 7.88 -14.40
N PRO A 332 -13.74 8.53 -14.11
CA PRO A 332 -12.61 7.84 -13.50
C PRO A 332 -12.88 7.38 -12.07
N THR A 333 -13.87 7.99 -11.39
CA THR A 333 -14.24 7.67 -9.99
C THR A 333 -15.30 6.59 -9.87
N CYS A 334 -16.04 6.29 -10.95
CA CYS A 334 -17.02 5.20 -10.96
C CYS A 334 -16.46 3.90 -11.54
N ASN A 335 -15.45 3.98 -12.41
CA ASN A 335 -14.82 2.80 -12.99
C ASN A 335 -13.93 2.09 -11.95
N SER A 336 -14.32 0.86 -11.56
CA SER A 336 -13.57 0.01 -10.62
C SER A 336 -12.17 -0.33 -11.10
N ASP A 337 -11.97 -0.42 -12.41
CA ASP A 337 -10.70 -0.81 -13.03
C ASP A 337 -9.71 0.37 -13.11
N MET A 338 -10.19 1.59 -12.83
CA MET A 338 -9.38 2.82 -12.78
C MET A 338 -9.27 3.33 -11.34
N LEU A 339 -9.70 4.56 -11.07
CA LEU A 339 -9.57 5.20 -9.76
C LEU A 339 -10.78 4.92 -8.84
N GLY A 340 -11.75 4.13 -9.29
CA GLY A 340 -12.98 3.88 -8.54
C GLY A 340 -12.77 3.19 -7.20
N ALA A 341 -11.82 2.26 -7.12
CA ALA A 341 -11.44 1.61 -5.86
C ALA A 341 -10.91 2.62 -4.82
N LEU A 342 -10.10 3.59 -5.25
CA LEU A 342 -9.63 4.68 -4.38
C LEU A 342 -10.73 5.68 -4.06
N ALA A 343 -11.59 5.98 -5.05
CA ALA A 343 -12.65 6.95 -4.92
C ALA A 343 -13.77 6.50 -3.97
N GLN A 344 -13.82 5.24 -3.55
CA GLN A 344 -14.87 4.74 -2.66
C GLN A 344 -14.89 5.45 -1.31
N GLN A 345 -13.71 5.65 -0.71
CA GLN A 345 -13.59 6.17 0.66
C GLN A 345 -13.51 7.70 0.75
N VAL A 346 -13.45 8.40 -0.39
CA VAL A 346 -13.28 9.85 -0.43
C VAL A 346 -14.62 10.60 -0.52
N PRO A 347 -14.73 11.82 0.02
CA PRO A 347 -15.93 12.64 -0.12
C PRO A 347 -16.16 13.03 -1.58
N HIS A 348 -17.38 13.46 -1.90
CA HIS A 348 -17.72 14.03 -3.20
C HIS A 348 -17.67 15.57 -3.16
N SER A 349 -17.36 16.19 -4.29
CA SER A 349 -17.40 17.64 -4.44
C SER A 349 -18.85 18.15 -4.49
N HIS A 350 -19.04 19.35 -3.92
CA HIS A 350 -20.26 20.11 -4.10
C HIS A 350 -20.16 20.94 -5.38
N HIS A 351 -21.02 20.66 -6.35
CA HIS A 351 -21.14 21.46 -7.57
C HIS A 351 -22.50 22.16 -7.59
N THR A 352 -22.51 23.47 -7.76
CA THR A 352 -23.73 24.28 -7.90
C THR A 352 -24.30 24.21 -9.31
N ASN A 353 -23.45 24.00 -10.30
CA ASN A 353 -23.82 24.00 -11.71
C ASN A 353 -23.80 22.56 -12.23
N SER A 354 -24.91 22.14 -12.83
CA SER A 354 -25.02 20.84 -13.50
C SER A 354 -24.70 20.99 -14.99
N SER A 355 -24.03 19.99 -15.56
CA SER A 355 -23.82 19.88 -17.00
C SER A 355 -24.44 18.58 -17.49
N ILE A 356 -25.14 18.64 -18.61
CA ILE A 356 -25.79 17.47 -19.21
C ILE A 356 -24.76 16.75 -20.07
N VAL A 357 -24.60 15.45 -19.90
CA VAL A 357 -23.65 14.64 -20.67
C VAL A 357 -24.40 13.49 -21.35
N CYS A 358 -24.17 13.29 -22.65
CA CYS A 358 -24.76 12.18 -23.39
C CYS A 358 -24.13 10.86 -22.98
N LYS A 359 -24.93 9.84 -22.65
CA LYS A 359 -24.41 8.51 -22.27
C LYS A 359 -23.72 7.78 -23.43
N ILE A 360 -24.14 7.99 -24.68
CA ILE A 360 -23.60 7.25 -25.83
C ILE A 360 -22.29 7.87 -26.30
N SER A 361 -22.26 9.20 -26.50
CA SER A 361 -21.05 9.86 -27.01
C SER A 361 -20.10 10.31 -25.90
N GLY A 362 -20.58 10.54 -24.68
CA GLY A 362 -19.79 11.10 -23.58
C GLY A 362 -19.63 12.63 -23.65
N ASP A 363 -20.25 13.30 -24.63
CA ASP A 363 -20.11 14.75 -24.82
C ASP A 363 -21.05 15.56 -23.94
N VAL A 364 -20.64 16.80 -23.62
CA VAL A 364 -21.50 17.79 -22.95
C VAL A 364 -22.53 18.32 -23.95
N VAL A 365 -23.80 18.31 -23.54
CA VAL A 365 -24.95 18.67 -24.36
C VAL A 365 -25.62 19.90 -23.78
N LYS A 366 -26.11 20.82 -24.63
CA LYS A 366 -26.86 21.99 -24.18
C LYS A 366 -28.29 21.61 -23.80
N ASP A 367 -28.91 22.44 -22.96
CA ASP A 367 -30.31 22.26 -22.63
C ASP A 367 -31.20 22.33 -23.91
N GLY A 368 -32.20 21.46 -23.99
CA GLY A 368 -33.07 21.30 -25.17
C GLY A 368 -32.50 20.49 -26.33
N GLU A 369 -31.25 20.01 -26.25
CA GLU A 369 -30.63 19.12 -27.26
C GLU A 369 -30.72 17.63 -26.90
N MET A 370 -31.51 17.29 -25.89
CA MET A 370 -31.74 15.93 -25.41
C MET A 370 -33.10 15.39 -25.87
N LEU A 371 -33.14 14.10 -26.20
CA LEU A 371 -34.33 13.37 -26.64
C LEU A 371 -34.59 12.18 -25.72
N ALA A 372 -35.83 12.06 -25.23
CA ALA A 372 -36.32 10.95 -24.43
C ALA A 372 -37.03 9.90 -25.28
N PHE A 373 -36.69 8.64 -25.03
CA PHE A 373 -37.48 7.48 -25.40
C PHE A 373 -38.75 7.37 -24.53
N PRO A 374 -39.79 6.64 -24.97
CA PRO A 374 -41.01 6.41 -24.18
C PRO A 374 -40.78 5.70 -22.84
N ASN A 375 -39.68 4.94 -22.73
CA ASN A 375 -39.21 4.31 -21.49
C ASN A 375 -38.55 5.32 -20.49
N GLY A 376 -38.52 6.61 -20.83
CA GLY A 376 -37.93 7.66 -19.99
C GLY A 376 -36.41 7.85 -20.14
N ARG A 377 -35.74 7.09 -21.02
CA ARG A 377 -34.28 7.18 -21.20
C ARG A 377 -33.90 8.27 -22.19
N VAL A 378 -32.88 9.05 -21.84
CA VAL A 378 -32.55 10.29 -22.53
C VAL A 378 -31.15 10.23 -23.15
N TYR A 379 -31.03 10.65 -24.41
CA TYR A 379 -29.76 10.71 -25.15
C TYR A 379 -29.69 11.98 -26.01
N SER A 380 -28.49 12.34 -26.49
CA SER A 380 -28.33 13.54 -27.32
C SER A 380 -29.01 13.40 -28.67
N LYS A 381 -29.58 14.50 -29.14
CA LYS A 381 -30.24 14.61 -30.44
C LYS A 381 -29.30 14.29 -31.60
N SER A 382 -28.04 14.69 -31.51
CA SER A 382 -27.02 14.42 -32.53
C SER A 382 -26.82 12.93 -32.70
N VAL A 383 -26.54 12.22 -31.62
CA VAL A 383 -26.30 10.77 -31.65
C VAL A 383 -27.51 10.00 -32.14
N LEU A 384 -28.71 10.31 -31.65
CA LEU A 384 -29.92 9.59 -32.09
C LEU A 384 -30.26 9.89 -33.56
N ARG A 385 -29.88 11.07 -34.07
CA ARG A 385 -30.05 11.41 -35.48
C ARG A 385 -29.06 10.62 -36.34
N ASP A 386 -27.80 10.58 -35.95
CA ASP A 386 -26.78 9.79 -36.65
C ASP A 386 -27.11 8.30 -36.69
N VAL A 387 -27.77 7.78 -35.65
CA VAL A 387 -28.27 6.39 -35.63
C VAL A 387 -29.48 6.22 -36.53
N ALA A 388 -30.44 7.16 -36.52
CA ALA A 388 -31.62 7.10 -37.38
C ALA A 388 -31.26 7.20 -38.87
N ASP A 389 -30.34 8.08 -39.24
CA ASP A 389 -29.91 8.32 -40.63
C ASP A 389 -29.21 7.08 -41.25
N LYS A 390 -28.69 6.18 -40.40
CA LYS A 390 -28.08 4.90 -40.81
C LYS A 390 -29.08 3.77 -40.96
N ASP A 391 -30.32 3.93 -40.48
CA ASP A 391 -31.38 2.94 -40.58
C ASP A 391 -32.38 3.32 -41.68
N PRO A 392 -32.64 2.46 -42.69
CA PRO A 392 -33.58 2.76 -43.77
C PRO A 392 -35.02 3.05 -43.28
N GLN A 393 -35.39 2.67 -42.05
CA GLN A 393 -36.70 2.92 -41.47
C GLN A 393 -36.72 4.07 -40.44
N ASN A 394 -35.62 4.83 -40.29
CA ASN A 394 -35.47 5.89 -39.27
C ASN A 394 -35.79 5.42 -37.83
N LEU A 395 -35.48 4.15 -37.54
CA LEU A 395 -35.66 3.56 -36.23
C LEU A 395 -34.41 3.80 -35.39
N VAL A 396 -34.61 4.02 -34.09
CA VAL A 396 -33.53 4.17 -33.13
C VAL A 396 -33.74 3.18 -32.01
N ARG A 397 -32.68 2.47 -31.65
CA ARG A 397 -32.68 1.49 -30.58
C ARG A 397 -32.03 2.06 -29.33
N CYS A 398 -32.73 2.00 -28.20
CA CYS A 398 -32.18 2.32 -26.90
C CYS A 398 -31.09 1.29 -26.55
N PRO A 399 -29.84 1.69 -26.27
CA PRO A 399 -28.75 0.78 -25.99
C PRO A 399 -28.88 0.03 -24.65
N ARG A 400 -29.79 0.46 -23.76
CA ARG A 400 -29.88 -0.08 -22.40
C ARG A 400 -30.96 -1.16 -22.23
N ASP A 401 -32.11 -1.08 -22.90
CA ASP A 401 -33.19 -2.08 -22.83
C ASP A 401 -33.58 -2.62 -24.20
N GLY A 402 -32.94 -2.11 -25.26
CA GLY A 402 -33.23 -2.51 -26.62
C GLY A 402 -34.56 -2.00 -27.17
N THR A 403 -35.28 -1.08 -26.50
CA THR A 403 -36.51 -0.50 -27.05
C THR A 403 -36.23 0.18 -28.39
N VAL A 404 -37.00 -0.18 -29.41
CA VAL A 404 -36.88 0.37 -30.77
C VAL A 404 -38.05 1.29 -31.04
N VAL A 405 -37.77 2.53 -31.43
CA VAL A 405 -38.79 3.54 -31.69
C VAL A 405 -38.39 4.38 -32.90
N HIS A 406 -39.37 4.76 -33.72
CA HIS A 406 -39.16 5.71 -34.81
C HIS A 406 -38.71 7.09 -34.27
N TYR A 407 -37.70 7.70 -34.89
CA TYR A 407 -37.08 8.94 -34.42
C TYR A 407 -38.08 10.06 -34.11
N SER A 408 -39.15 10.20 -34.93
CA SER A 408 -40.19 11.23 -34.73
C SER A 408 -41.01 11.09 -33.44
N LYS A 409 -41.01 9.91 -32.80
CA LYS A 409 -41.74 9.67 -31.53
C LYS A 409 -40.90 10.04 -30.30
N LEU A 410 -39.62 10.39 -30.47
CA LEU A 410 -38.77 10.85 -29.38
C LEU A 410 -39.19 12.26 -28.94
N ARG A 411 -39.20 12.50 -27.63
CA ARG A 411 -39.63 13.78 -27.05
C ARG A 411 -38.44 14.61 -26.65
N LYS A 412 -38.45 15.92 -26.94
CA LYS A 412 -37.43 16.83 -26.41
C LYS A 412 -37.54 16.93 -24.89
N VAL A 413 -36.39 16.93 -24.23
CA VAL A 413 -36.28 17.08 -22.77
C VAL A 413 -35.58 18.39 -22.47
N PHE A 414 -36.08 19.09 -21.46
CA PHE A 414 -35.48 20.29 -20.89
C PHE A 414 -35.18 20.05 -19.43
N VAL A 415 -34.05 20.55 -18.94
CA VAL A 415 -33.68 20.50 -17.53
C VAL A 415 -34.08 21.82 -16.90
N SER A 416 -35.18 21.80 -16.15
CA SER A 416 -35.74 22.95 -15.42
C SER A 416 -35.16 23.12 -14.02
#